data_AF-A0A831UPH3-F1
#
_entry.id   AF-A0A831UPH3-F1
#
_cell.length_a   1.000
_cell.length_b   1.000
_cell.length_c   1.000
_cell.angle_alpha   90.00
_cell.angle_beta   90.00
_cell.angle_gamma   90.00
#
_symmetry.space_group_name_H-M   'P 1'
#
loop_
_entity.id
_entity.type
_entity.pdbx_description
1 polymer ?
#
loop_
_entity_poly.entity_id
_entity_poly.type
_entity_poly.pdbx_seq_one_letter_code
_entity_poly.pdbx_strand_id
1 'polypeptide(L)' 'MPQALTNFDRLCLHTITTKPWSLAEAIEGYVSAGVPGVTVWRQWLEPQGVAESARMLEASDLDVVS' A
#
# COMPACT_ATOMS: atom_id res chain seq x y z
N MET A 1 11.24 26.65 11.59
CA MET A 1 10.99 25.22 11.91
C MET A 1 9.86 24.74 11.02
N PRO A 2 9.95 23.55 10.42
CA PRO A 2 8.81 22.98 9.69
C PRO A 2 7.64 22.71 10.65
N GLN A 3 6.42 22.94 10.17
CA GLN A 3 5.20 22.63 10.90
C GLN A 3 4.89 21.13 10.76
N ALA A 4 4.34 20.52 11.82
CA ALA A 4 3.90 19.13 11.76
C ALA A 4 2.71 18.97 10.81
N LEU A 5 2.72 17.88 10.04
CA LEU A 5 1.57 17.47 9.22
C LEU A 5 0.48 16.86 10.11
N THR A 6 -0.78 17.22 9.84
CA THR A 6 -1.95 16.73 10.58
C THR A 6 -3.00 16.06 9.67
N ASN A 7 -2.79 16.11 8.36
CA ASN A 7 -3.62 15.46 7.34
C ASN A 7 -2.70 14.63 6.43
N PHE A 8 -3.09 13.38 6.19
CA PHE A 8 -2.35 12.42 5.37
C PHE A 8 -3.15 11.90 4.17
N ASP A 9 -4.23 12.56 3.77
CA ASP A 9 -5.11 12.15 2.65
C ASP A 9 -4.36 12.06 1.31
N ARG A 10 -3.18 12.65 1.23
CA ARG A 10 -2.28 12.63 0.06
C ARG A 10 -1.06 11.73 0.22
N LEU A 11 -0.99 10.98 1.33
CA LEU A 11 0.12 10.07 1.61
C LEU A 11 -0.05 8.79 0.77
N CYS A 12 1.02 8.39 0.10
CA CYS A 12 1.11 7.12 -0.61
C CYS A 12 2.43 6.45 -0.26
N LEU A 13 2.40 5.14 -0.07
CA LEU A 13 3.60 4.34 0.16
C LEU A 13 3.87 3.38 -0.99
N HIS A 14 5.15 3.21 -1.32
CA HIS A 14 5.59 2.13 -2.19
C HIS A 14 5.84 0.86 -1.37
N THR A 15 5.44 -0.29 -1.88
CA THR A 15 5.73 -1.59 -1.24
C THR A 15 7.22 -1.86 -1.02
N ILE A 16 8.11 -1.21 -1.80
CA ILE A 16 9.56 -1.29 -1.60
C ILE A 16 10.03 -0.77 -0.22
N THR A 17 9.31 0.20 0.36
CA THR A 17 9.68 0.87 1.61
C THR A 17 9.50 -0.03 2.83
N THR A 18 8.60 -1.01 2.77
CA THR A 18 8.27 -1.90 3.89
C THR A 18 8.66 -3.35 3.65
N LYS A 19 9.72 -3.60 2.89
CA LYS A 19 10.36 -4.93 2.90
C LYS A 19 10.65 -5.36 4.34
N PRO A 20 10.45 -6.63 4.71
CA PRO A 20 10.22 -7.78 3.82
C PRO A 20 8.74 -8.17 3.62
N TRP A 21 7.78 -7.30 3.97
CA TRP A 21 6.36 -7.65 3.95
C TRP A 21 5.89 -8.17 2.58
N SER A 22 5.01 -9.16 2.60
CA SER A 22 4.19 -9.61 1.46
C SER A 22 3.15 -8.55 1.07
N LEU A 23 2.41 -8.79 -0.03
CA LEU A 23 1.36 -7.85 -0.43
C LEU A 23 0.25 -7.76 0.62
N ALA A 24 -0.14 -8.90 1.22
CA ALA A 24 -1.14 -8.94 2.28
C ALA A 24 -0.70 -8.13 3.51
N GLU A 25 0.52 -8.34 3.97
CA GLU A 25 1.09 -7.62 5.13
C GLU A 25 1.23 -6.12 4.84
N ALA A 26 1.60 -5.74 3.61
CA ALA A 26 1.63 -4.34 3.20
C ALA A 26 0.24 -3.70 3.23
N ILE A 27 -0.77 -4.36 2.67
CA ILE A 27 -2.15 -3.86 2.68
C ILE A 27 -2.64 -3.68 4.12
N GLU A 28 -2.53 -4.72 4.95
CA GLU A 28 -2.97 -4.68 6.35
C GLU A 28 -2.24 -3.61 7.16
N GLY A 29 -0.92 -3.53 6.99
CA GLY A 29 -0.09 -2.55 7.69
C GLY A 29 -0.41 -1.11 7.30
N TYR A 30 -0.67 -0.84 6.03
CA TYR A 30 -0.99 0.50 5.54
C TYR A 30 -2.38 0.95 5.99
N VAL A 31 -3.38 0.08 5.87
CA VAL A 31 -4.75 0.35 6.34
C VAL A 31 -4.74 0.60 7.85
N SER A 32 -4.06 -0.26 8.62
CA SER A 32 -3.97 -0.10 10.08
C SER A 32 -3.25 1.19 10.50
N ALA A 33 -2.33 1.68 9.68
CA ALA A 33 -1.61 2.93 9.90
C ALA A 33 -2.36 4.17 9.39
N GLY A 34 -3.53 4.02 8.75
CA GLY A 34 -4.30 5.11 8.16
C GLY A 34 -3.64 5.72 6.92
N VAL A 35 -2.84 4.95 6.19
CA VAL A 35 -2.27 5.35 4.90
C VAL A 35 -3.32 5.13 3.82
N PRO A 36 -3.69 6.15 3.02
CA PRO A 36 -4.77 6.01 2.04
C PRO A 36 -4.31 5.45 0.70
N GLY A 37 -3.03 5.64 0.31
CA GLY A 37 -2.54 5.29 -1.02
C GLY A 37 -1.41 4.28 -1.04
N VAL A 38 -1.36 3.46 -2.09
CA VAL A 38 -0.26 2.52 -2.34
C VAL A 38 0.17 2.51 -3.81
N THR A 39 1.47 2.35 -4.05
CA THR A 39 2.01 1.90 -5.34
C THR A 39 2.72 0.56 -5.18
N VAL A 40 2.27 -0.43 -5.94
CA VAL A 40 2.73 -1.81 -5.83
C VAL A 40 3.79 -2.12 -6.88
N TRP A 41 4.96 -2.57 -6.43
CA TRP A 41 5.99 -3.07 -7.35
C TRP A 41 5.68 -4.50 -7.82
N ARG A 42 6.07 -4.84 -9.05
CA ARG A 42 5.72 -6.11 -9.71
C ARG A 42 6.09 -7.37 -8.92
N GLN A 43 7.21 -7.38 -8.22
CA GLN A 43 7.62 -8.55 -7.41
C GLN A 43 6.69 -8.86 -6.23
N TRP A 44 5.81 -7.92 -5.82
CA TRP A 44 4.76 -8.19 -4.84
C TRP A 44 3.52 -8.83 -5.45
N LEU A 45 3.36 -8.72 -6.77
CA LEU A 45 2.26 -9.34 -7.50
C LEU A 45 2.61 -10.78 -7.89
N GLU A 46 3.89 -11.08 -8.12
CA GLU A 46 4.38 -12.39 -8.58
C GLU A 46 3.94 -13.59 -7.71
N PRO A 47 3.94 -13.54 -6.37
CA PRO A 47 3.68 -14.74 -5.56
C PRO A 47 2.25 -15.28 -5.70
N GLN A 48 1.26 -14.41 -5.88
CA GLN A 48 -0.16 -14.78 -6.03
C GLN A 48 -0.73 -14.46 -7.42
N GLY A 49 0.04 -13.79 -8.28
CA GLY A 49 -0.37 -13.32 -9.61
C GLY A 49 -1.14 -12.00 -9.59
N VAL A 50 -1.22 -11.37 -10.76
CA VAL A 50 -1.83 -10.03 -10.94
C VAL A 50 -3.32 -10.03 -10.58
N ALA A 51 -4.07 -11.06 -10.99
CA ALA A 51 -5.51 -11.11 -10.78
C ALA A 51 -5.88 -11.19 -9.29
N GLU A 52 -5.21 -12.05 -8.52
CA GLU A 52 -5.45 -12.15 -7.09
C GLU A 52 -4.96 -10.90 -6.36
N SER A 53 -3.82 -10.34 -6.77
CA SER A 53 -3.32 -9.09 -6.21
C SER A 53 -4.29 -7.92 -6.42
N ALA A 54 -4.89 -7.82 -7.60
CA ALA A 54 -5.92 -6.83 -7.89
C ALA A 54 -7.13 -7.02 -6.98
N ARG A 55 -7.63 -8.26 -6.84
CA ARG A 55 -8.74 -8.59 -5.95
C ARG A 55 -8.45 -8.20 -4.50
N MET A 56 -7.22 -8.42 -4.02
CA MET A 56 -6.80 -8.04 -2.67
C MET A 56 -6.80 -6.51 -2.48
N LEU A 57 -6.29 -5.77 -3.46
CA LEU A 57 -6.24 -4.30 -3.42
C LEU A 57 -7.63 -3.68 -3.53
N GLU A 58 -8.48 -4.17 -4.44
CA GLU A 58 -9.87 -3.73 -4.60
C GLU A 58 -10.73 -4.01 -3.36
N ALA A 59 -10.41 -5.05 -2.60
CA ALA A 59 -11.09 -5.37 -1.34
C ALA A 59 -10.55 -4.58 -0.14
N SER A 60 -9.51 -3.77 -0.33
CA SER A 60 -8.88 -2.98 0.73
C SER A 60 -9.32 -1.51 0.66
N ASP A 61 -9.11 -0.77 1.76
CA ASP A 61 -9.34 0.68 1.81
C ASP A 61 -8.16 1.50 1.25
N LEU A 62 -7.41 0.95 0.28
CA LEU A 62 -6.24 1.60 -0.33
C LEU A 62 -6.52 2.02 -1.78
N ASP A 63 -6.16 3.26 -2.10
CA ASP A 63 -6.11 3.76 -3.46
C ASP A 63 -4.81 3.32 -4.15
N VAL A 64 -4.91 2.64 -5.28
CA VAL A 64 -3.75 2.30 -6.12
C VAL A 64 -3.41 3.50 -7.02
N VAL A 65 -2.24 4.10 -6.82
CA VAL A 65 -1.92 5.44 -7.37
C VAL A 65 -1.12 5.40 -8.69
N SER A 66 -0.56 4.26 -9.09
CA SER A 66 0.19 4.09 -10.37
C SER A 66 0.44 2.64 -10.76
#